data_AF-A0A3B0T216-F1
#
_entry.id   AF-A0A3B0T216-F1
#
_cell.length_a   1.000
_cell.length_b   1.000
_cell.length_c   1.000
_cell.angle_alpha   90.00
_cell.angle_beta   90.00
_cell.angle_gamma   90.00
#
_symmetry.space_group_name_H-M   'P 1'
#
loop_
_entity.id
_entity.type
_entity.pdbx_description
1 polymer ?
#
loop_
_entity_poly.entity_id
_entity_poly.type
_entity_poly.pdbx_seq_one_letter_code
_entity_poly.pdbx_strand_id
1 'polypeptide(L)'
;MKSKKRKPSTSYERAHKRVHDIKGFYGHLAAYVIVNLIVLLTPGKFIFTLLSKEALGSPGFLNWVDWNVYGTPIVWGVALLIHGLSVFVKNPFLGKTWEDRQIEKYMNEDIREK
;
A
#
# COMPACT_ATOMS: atom_id res chain seq x y z
N MET A 1 27.38 -5.11 -26.32
CA MET A 1 26.13 -4.78 -25.60
C MET A 1 26.35 -3.47 -24.84
N LYS A 2 25.86 -2.32 -25.35
CA LYS A 2 26.10 -1.01 -24.72
C LYS A 2 25.34 -0.93 -23.39
N SER A 3 26.06 -0.81 -22.27
CA SER A 3 25.43 -0.63 -20.96
C SER A 3 24.69 0.72 -20.95
N LYS A 4 23.38 0.67 -20.68
CA LYS A 4 22.53 1.85 -20.58
C LYS A 4 22.89 2.57 -19.28
N LYS A 5 23.91 3.45 -19.31
CA LYS A 5 24.29 4.30 -18.16
C LYS A 5 23.05 5.09 -17.71
N ARG A 6 22.47 4.75 -16.56
CA ARG A 6 21.36 5.53 -15.98
C ARG A 6 21.93 6.89 -15.58
N LYS A 7 21.43 7.99 -16.18
CA LYS A 7 21.77 9.34 -15.72
C LYS A 7 21.34 9.48 -14.24
N PRO A 8 22.15 10.12 -13.38
CA PRO A 8 21.73 10.41 -12.03
C PRO A 8 20.49 11.32 -12.09
N SER A 9 19.36 10.84 -11.58
CA SER A 9 18.13 11.64 -11.48
C SER A 9 18.43 12.95 -10.77
N THR A 10 17.96 14.07 -11.31
CA THR A 10 18.12 15.39 -10.68
C THR A 10 17.34 15.45 -9.36
N SER A 11 17.69 16.38 -8.47
CA SER A 11 16.95 16.61 -7.22
C SER A 11 15.45 16.86 -7.48
N TYR A 12 15.16 17.57 -8.57
CA TYR A 12 13.81 17.84 -9.05
C TYR A 12 13.05 16.56 -9.45
N GLU A 13 13.64 15.66 -10.23
CA GLU A 13 12.98 14.41 -10.64
C GLU A 13 12.68 13.49 -9.45
N ARG A 14 13.56 13.45 -8.44
CA ARG A 14 13.30 12.70 -7.20
C ARG A 14 12.12 13.28 -6.43
N ALA A 15 12.08 14.61 -6.28
CA ALA A 15 10.98 15.29 -5.61
C ALA A 15 9.66 15.10 -6.38
N HIS A 16 9.67 15.23 -7.71
CA HIS A 16 8.49 15.03 -8.55
C HIS A 16 7.97 13.59 -8.45
N LYS A 17 8.84 12.58 -8.55
CA LYS A 17 8.46 11.18 -8.38
C LYS A 17 7.85 10.95 -7.00
N ARG A 18 8.44 11.52 -5.95
CA ARG A 18 7.93 11.40 -4.57
C ARG A 18 6.51 11.94 -4.44
N VAL A 19 6.23 13.11 -5.00
CA VAL A 19 4.89 13.71 -5.00
C VAL A 19 3.90 12.83 -5.77
N HIS A 20 4.31 12.28 -6.91
CA HIS A 20 3.47 11.37 -7.69
C HIS A 20 3.13 10.09 -6.91
N ASP A 21 4.11 9.45 -6.26
CA ASP A 21 3.90 8.24 -5.46
C ASP A 21 2.92 8.51 -4.29
N ILE A 22 3.07 9.65 -3.61
CA ILE A 22 2.17 10.08 -2.52
C ILE A 22 0.74 10.31 -3.03
N LYS A 23 0.57 11.00 -4.17
CA LYS A 23 -0.74 11.21 -4.79
C LYS A 23 -1.39 9.87 -5.16
N GLY A 24 -0.61 8.93 -5.71
CA GLY A 24 -1.07 7.59 -6.02
C GLY A 24 -1.57 6.83 -4.79
N PHE A 25 -0.84 6.91 -3.67
CA PHE A 25 -1.28 6.32 -2.40
C PHE A 25 -2.62 6.90 -1.91
N TYR A 26 -2.77 8.23 -1.91
CA TYR A 26 -4.03 8.87 -1.48
C TYR A 26 -5.22 8.46 -2.36
N GLY A 27 -5.01 8.22 -3.66
CA GLY A 27 -6.05 7.66 -4.53
C GLY A 27 -6.53 6.29 -4.07
N HIS A 28 -5.60 5.39 -3.73
CA HIS A 28 -5.94 4.05 -3.22
C HIS A 28 -6.61 4.12 -1.84
N LEU A 29 -6.11 4.99 -0.95
CA LEU A 29 -6.69 5.20 0.37
C LEU A 29 -8.11 5.77 0.27
N ALA A 30 -8.33 6.75 -0.61
CA ALA A 30 -9.66 7.32 -0.83
C ALA A 30 -10.64 6.27 -1.37
N ALA A 31 -10.24 5.47 -2.37
CA ALA A 31 -11.06 4.39 -2.89
C ALA A 31 -11.40 3.36 -1.79
N TYR A 32 -10.41 2.97 -0.98
CA TYR A 32 -10.63 2.07 0.16
C TYR A 32 -11.65 2.65 1.13
N VAL A 33 -11.48 3.90 1.57
CA VAL A 33 -12.39 4.54 2.53
C VAL A 33 -13.79 4.68 1.96
N ILE A 34 -13.94 5.12 0.71
CA ILE A 34 -15.26 5.30 0.07
C ILE A 34 -15.99 3.97 -0.05
N VAL A 35 -15.33 2.91 -0.54
CA VAL A 35 -15.94 1.58 -0.69
C VAL A 35 -16.36 1.03 0.67
N ASN A 36 -15.47 1.11 1.67
CA ASN A 36 -15.79 0.65 3.02
C ASN A 36 -16.91 1.47 3.66
N LEU A 37 -16.93 2.79 3.48
CA LEU A 37 -18.01 3.64 3.95
C LEU A 37 -19.33 3.29 3.26
N ILE A 38 -19.36 2.99 1.96
CA ILE A 38 -20.59 2.55 1.29
C ILE A 38 -21.11 1.25 1.91
N VAL A 39 -20.23 0.29 2.19
CA VAL A 39 -20.58 -0.99 2.83
C VAL A 39 -21.04 -0.79 4.28
N LEU A 40 -20.37 0.07 5.07
CA LEU A 40 -20.71 0.37 6.47
C LEU A 40 -21.95 1.26 6.62
N LEU A 41 -22.15 2.23 5.72
CA LEU A 41 -23.25 3.21 5.69
C LEU A 41 -24.50 2.68 4.97
N THR A 42 -24.52 1.40 4.58
CA THR A 42 -25.76 0.66 4.26
C THR A 42 -26.28 -0.22 5.43
N PRO A 43 -26.24 0.21 6.71
CA PRO A 43 -26.54 -0.66 7.84
C PRO A 43 -28.04 -1.02 7.93
N GLY A 44 -28.93 -0.32 7.22
CA GLY A 44 -30.38 -0.59 7.30
C GLY A 44 -30.88 -1.72 6.39
N LYS A 45 -30.22 -1.96 5.24
CA LYS A 45 -30.70 -2.92 4.23
C LYS A 45 -29.80 -4.12 4.07
N PHE A 46 -28.48 -3.96 4.16
CA PHE A 46 -27.56 -5.09 4.01
C PHE A 46 -27.60 -5.97 5.27
N ILE A 47 -27.33 -5.39 6.45
CA ILE A 47 -27.42 -6.08 7.75
C ILE A 47 -28.82 -6.69 8.01
N PHE A 48 -29.90 -5.98 7.67
CA PHE A 48 -31.27 -6.51 7.81
C PHE A 48 -31.55 -7.69 6.88
N THR A 49 -31.05 -7.66 5.63
CA THR A 49 -31.14 -8.79 4.70
C THR A 49 -30.32 -9.99 5.19
N LEU A 50 -29.19 -9.75 5.85
CA LEU A 50 -28.31 -10.78 6.42
C LEU A 50 -28.86 -11.41 7.72
N LEU A 51 -29.57 -10.62 8.53
CA LEU A 51 -30.28 -11.08 9.73
C LEU A 51 -31.70 -11.58 9.44
N SER A 52 -32.14 -11.54 8.18
CA SER A 52 -33.44 -12.08 7.78
C SER A 52 -33.43 -13.62 7.89
N LYS A 53 -34.57 -14.20 8.25
CA LYS A 53 -34.71 -15.65 8.47
C LYS A 53 -34.34 -16.50 7.24
N GLU A 54 -34.38 -15.94 6.02
CA GLU A 54 -33.98 -16.63 4.79
C GLU A 54 -32.45 -16.79 4.66
N ALA A 55 -31.66 -15.82 5.16
CA ALA A 55 -30.20 -15.88 5.16
C ALA A 55 -29.62 -16.85 6.20
N LEU A 56 -30.29 -16.97 7.36
CA LEU A 56 -29.87 -17.83 8.47
C LEU A 56 -29.99 -19.34 8.19
N GLY A 57 -30.74 -19.74 7.15
CA GLY A 57 -30.92 -21.13 6.76
C GLY A 57 -29.78 -21.73 5.94
N SER A 58 -28.84 -20.90 5.46
CA SER A 58 -27.78 -21.29 4.52
C SER A 58 -26.39 -20.94 5.08
N PRO A 59 -25.64 -21.93 5.61
CA PRO A 59 -24.29 -21.70 6.14
C PRO A 59 -23.31 -21.13 5.09
N GLY A 60 -23.50 -21.48 3.81
CA GLY A 60 -22.66 -20.99 2.72
C GLY A 60 -22.89 -19.50 2.42
N PHE A 61 -24.12 -19.01 2.57
CA PHE A 61 -24.44 -17.60 2.36
C PHE A 61 -23.84 -16.71 3.45
N LEU A 62 -23.96 -17.12 4.72
CA LEU A 62 -23.38 -16.38 5.86
C LEU A 62 -21.84 -16.26 5.74
N ASN A 63 -21.15 -17.35 5.41
CA ASN A 63 -19.70 -17.32 5.20
C ASN A 63 -19.28 -16.42 4.03
N TRP A 64 -20.04 -16.44 2.93
CA TRP A 64 -19.76 -15.56 1.78
C TRP A 64 -19.90 -14.09 2.17
N VAL A 65 -20.95 -13.76 2.93
CA VAL A 65 -21.20 -12.41 3.43
C VAL A 65 -20.10 -11.95 4.38
N ASP A 66 -19.75 -12.75 5.39
CA ASP A 66 -18.71 -12.41 6.36
C ASP A 66 -17.36 -12.17 5.66
N TRP A 67 -17.05 -12.97 4.64
CA TRP A 67 -15.84 -12.80 3.85
C TRP A 67 -15.84 -11.51 3.02
N ASN A 68 -16.98 -11.10 2.47
CA ASN A 68 -17.08 -9.86 1.70
C ASN A 68 -17.13 -8.60 2.59
N VAL A 69 -17.78 -8.69 3.75
CA VAL A 69 -17.96 -7.56 4.67
C VAL A 69 -16.73 -7.35 5.55
N TYR A 70 -16.10 -8.42 6.03
CA TYR A 70 -14.94 -8.34 6.92
C TYR A 70 -13.64 -8.77 6.25
N GLY A 71 -13.66 -9.90 5.53
CA GLY A 71 -12.45 -10.44 4.90
C GLY A 71 -11.84 -9.51 3.85
N THR A 72 -12.67 -8.95 2.97
CA THR A 72 -12.20 -8.12 1.85
C THR A 72 -11.60 -6.79 2.32
N PRO A 73 -12.23 -6.04 3.25
CA PRO A 73 -11.61 -4.86 3.86
C PRO A 73 -10.31 -5.15 4.60
N ILE A 74 -10.19 -6.30 5.26
CA ILE A 74 -8.96 -6.69 5.97
C ILE A 74 -7.82 -6.91 4.98
N VAL A 75 -8.04 -7.72 3.93
CA VAL A 75 -7.02 -8.01 2.92
C VAL A 75 -6.59 -6.74 2.19
N TRP A 76 -7.56 -5.91 1.77
CA TRP A 76 -7.27 -4.62 1.14
C TRP A 76 -6.57 -3.66 2.10
N GLY A 77 -6.92 -3.69 3.38
CA GLY A 77 -6.26 -2.91 4.43
C GLY A 77 -4.78 -3.29 4.56
N VAL A 78 -4.46 -4.59 4.56
CA VAL A 78 -3.06 -5.07 4.57
C VAL A 78 -2.31 -4.63 3.31
N ALA A 79 -2.90 -4.76 2.13
CA ALA A 79 -2.30 -4.29 0.89
C ALA A 79 -2.04 -2.76 0.91
N LEU A 80 -2.98 -2.00 1.46
CA LEU A 80 -2.86 -0.55 1.63
C LEU A 80 -1.73 -0.18 2.60
N LEU A 81 -1.61 -0.90 3.72
CA LEU A 81 -0.52 -0.73 4.68
C LEU A 81 0.84 -0.97 4.03
N ILE A 82 0.99 -2.05 3.26
CA ILE A 82 2.23 -2.35 2.52
C ILE A 82 2.56 -1.24 1.52
N HIS A 83 1.57 -0.76 0.77
CA HIS A 83 1.75 0.36 -0.17
C HIS A 83 2.15 1.64 0.57
N GLY A 84 1.51 1.95 1.71
CA GLY A 84 1.85 3.09 2.55
C GLY A 84 3.29 3.02 3.07
N LEU A 85 3.73 1.85 3.54
CA LEU A 85 5.13 1.65 3.95
C LEU A 85 6.10 1.88 2.78
N SER A 86 5.80 1.34 1.60
CA SER A 86 6.62 1.54 0.40
C SER A 86 6.69 3.02 -0.02
N VAL A 87 5.58 3.76 0.13
CA VAL A 87 5.49 5.16 -0.26
C VAL A 87 6.05 6.10 0.78
N PHE A 88 5.90 5.87 2.09
CA PHE A 88 6.34 6.83 3.11
C PHE A 88 7.68 6.49 3.74
N VAL A 89 8.02 5.21 3.88
CA VAL A 89 9.25 4.77 4.53
C VAL A 89 10.37 4.66 3.50
N LYS A 90 11.45 5.39 3.71
CA LYS A 90 12.73 5.12 3.02
C LYS A 90 13.35 3.87 3.65
N ASN A 91 13.72 2.89 2.82
CA ASN A 91 14.33 1.62 3.24
C ASN A 91 13.52 0.84 4.29
N PRO A 92 12.26 0.46 4.00
CA PRO A 92 11.39 -0.22 4.97
C PRO A 92 11.95 -1.55 5.51
N PHE A 93 12.86 -2.19 4.78
CA PHE A 93 13.44 -3.48 5.15
C PHE A 93 14.93 -3.44 5.51
N LEU A 94 15.68 -2.43 5.05
CA LEU A 94 17.15 -2.43 5.12
C LEU A 94 17.71 -1.57 6.25
N GLY A 95 16.93 -0.63 6.80
CA GLY A 95 17.30 0.18 7.95
C GLY A 95 18.47 1.16 7.72
N LYS A 96 18.69 2.04 8.70
CA LYS A 96 19.73 3.09 8.64
C LYS A 96 21.15 2.52 8.55
N THR A 97 21.42 1.40 9.23
CA THR A 97 22.74 0.76 9.27
C THR A 97 23.19 0.18 7.92
N TRP A 98 22.25 -0.22 7.04
CA TRP A 98 22.59 -0.60 5.67
C TRP A 98 22.90 0.64 4.83
N GLU A 99 22.11 1.71 5.00
CA GLU A 99 22.29 2.97 4.29
C GLU A 99 23.65 3.61 4.62
N ASP A 100 24.00 3.67 5.91
CA ASP A 100 25.30 4.17 6.39
C ASP A 100 26.47 3.37 5.79
N ARG A 101 26.36 2.03 5.74
CA ARG A 101 27.36 1.15 5.11
C ARG A 101 27.51 1.39 3.60
N GLN A 102 26.42 1.68 2.89
CA GLN A 102 26.50 2.00 1.46
C GLN A 102 27.15 3.36 1.23
N ILE A 103 26.81 4.37 2.05
CA ILE A 103 27.44 5.70 1.96
C ILE A 103 28.95 5.59 2.18
N GLU A 104 29.38 4.86 3.21
CA GLU A 104 30.79 4.62 3.50
C GLU A 104 31.50 3.87 2.36
N LYS A 105 30.85 2.85 1.78
CA LYS A 105 31.37 2.12 0.63
C LYS A 105 31.61 3.04 -0.57
N TYR A 106 30.62 3.86 -0.95
CA TYR A 106 30.75 4.78 -2.08
C TYR A 106 31.79 5.88 -1.82
N MET A 107 31.86 6.41 -0.61
CA MET A 107 32.87 7.42 -0.25
C MET A 107 34.29 6.85 -0.33
N ASN A 108 34.48 5.60 0.09
CA ASN A 108 35.77 4.90 -0.03
C ASN A 108 36.12 4.51 -1.47
N GLU A 109 35.14 4.22 -2.33
CA GLU A 109 35.37 3.99 -3.76
C GLU A 109 35.81 5.29 -4.46
N ASP A 110 35.14 6.42 -4.18
CA ASP A 110 35.47 7.74 -4.75
C ASP A 110 36.88 8.23 -4.32
N ILE A 111 37.31 7.91 -3.10
CA ILE A 111 38.66 8.23 -2.61
C ILE A 111 39.74 7.35 -3.27
N ARG A 112 39.43 6.10 -3.61
CA ARG A 112 40.40 5.17 -4.25
C ARG A 112 40.56 5.40 -5.74
N GLU A 113 39.58 6.01 -6.40
CA GLU A 113 39.64 6.37 -7.83
C GLU A 113 40.29 7.76 -8.07
N LYS A 114 40.68 8.47 -7.02
CA LYS A 114 41.45 9.74 -7.06
C LYS A 114 42.90 9.52 -6.65
#